data_AF-N9UZH9-F1
#
_entry.id   AF-N9UZH9-F1
#
_cell.length_a   1.000
_cell.length_b   1.000
_cell.length_c   1.000
_cell.angle_alpha   90.00
_cell.angle_beta   90.00
_cell.angle_gamma   90.00
#
_symmetry.space_group_name_H-M   'P 1'
#
loop_
_entity.id
_entity.type
_entity.pdbx_description
1 polymer ?
#
loop_
_entity_poly.entity_id
_entity_poly.type
_entity_poly.pdbx_seq_one_letter_code
_entity_poly.pdbx_strand_id
1 'polypeptide(L)'
;MNQIIEVGVRVRPCFKTEVAERCCSVDEEKESVTMNSPNEECFFDFVKNETSPQKDMFQRVGNSLVSCCLNGNNATLFAYGQTGSGKTYTVFGNYVAKERKITQPGLVPRCLELLFQKKSKTASVSLSMFEIYNDSFYDLMNEGKKCEVKADISGAVIFSGLLEISVRQWEEALTHTINGYAFRKTSSTKMNSQSSRSHCITIIRVGKGTLVFVDLAGSERIERSGVIGTGKLEAGNINKTLTALGRVIRSLVAKEQHIPFRDCKLTSILKNSMLQSERICFIATISSSISNAVETWGTLNFARNTKNIKMKIRPIELELSVDQLKIENEKLKLENEALKTERDNLKRKVLPDSENFEYKRMQADVKAYKELIRNNPSVAALQGEKTVLEERLREAKERIDELVRSNENLTRLKEQLELINQNYLEQLNEKEAEVVDLEEVARSVQHRLSTSYFDLKK
;
A
#
# COMPACT_ATOMS: atom_id res chain seq x y z
N MET A 1 11.26 3.38 -13.33
CA MET A 1 12.05 2.95 -12.15
C MET A 1 11.83 1.45 -11.93
N ASN A 2 12.84 0.73 -11.46
CA ASN A 2 12.69 -0.69 -11.08
C ASN A 2 12.09 -0.76 -9.66
N GLN A 3 11.21 -1.73 -9.43
CA GLN A 3 10.67 -1.99 -8.10
C GLN A 3 11.76 -2.66 -7.25
N ILE A 4 11.91 -2.21 -6.00
CA ILE A 4 12.81 -2.85 -5.03
C ILE A 4 11.97 -3.81 -4.19
N ILE A 5 12.20 -5.11 -4.35
CA ILE A 5 11.60 -6.15 -3.51
C ILE A 5 12.70 -6.73 -2.64
N GLU A 6 12.53 -6.62 -1.33
CA GLU A 6 13.38 -7.28 -0.34
C GLU A 6 12.58 -8.34 0.39
N VAL A 7 13.19 -9.50 0.62
CA VAL A 7 12.63 -10.59 1.41
C VAL A 7 13.58 -10.91 2.55
N GLY A 8 13.07 -10.82 3.76
CA GLY A 8 13.82 -11.23 4.95
C GLY A 8 13.07 -12.25 5.80
N VAL A 9 13.84 -12.96 6.64
CA VAL A 9 13.32 -13.94 7.57
C VAL A 9 13.55 -13.47 9.00
N ARG A 10 12.55 -13.66 9.86
CA ARG A 10 12.67 -13.44 11.29
C ARG A 10 12.28 -14.69 12.06
N VAL A 11 13.21 -15.21 12.84
CA VAL A 11 12.99 -16.36 13.72
C VAL A 11 12.65 -15.86 15.10
N ARG A 12 11.51 -16.31 15.66
CA ARG A 12 11.16 -15.96 17.04
C ARG A 12 11.77 -16.95 18.04
N PRO A 13 11.99 -16.54 19.30
CA PRO A 13 12.29 -17.47 20.39
C PRO A 13 11.24 -18.58 20.49
N CYS A 14 11.68 -19.80 20.85
CA CYS A 14 10.75 -20.87 21.22
C CYS A 14 9.92 -20.49 22.45
N PHE A 15 8.64 -20.84 22.41
CA PHE A 15 7.77 -20.73 23.57
C PHE A 15 8.11 -21.82 24.59
N LYS A 16 7.83 -21.56 25.87
CA LYS A 16 8.02 -22.56 26.94
C LYS A 16 7.21 -23.86 26.73
N THR A 17 6.15 -23.78 25.94
CA THR A 17 5.28 -24.91 25.59
C THR A 17 5.77 -25.70 24.38
N GLU A 18 6.77 -25.20 23.66
CA GLU A 18 7.34 -25.88 22.49
C GLU A 18 8.49 -26.80 22.89
N VAL A 19 8.70 -27.84 22.07
CA VAL A 19 9.82 -28.77 22.25
C VAL A 19 11.13 -28.03 22.00
N ALA A 20 12.16 -28.31 22.80
CA ALA A 20 13.45 -27.64 22.70
C ALA A 20 14.22 -27.96 21.40
N GLU A 21 13.92 -29.11 20.80
CA GLU A 21 14.51 -29.55 19.52
C GLU A 21 14.16 -28.58 18.39
N ARG A 22 15.15 -28.25 17.57
CA ARG A 22 15.03 -27.26 16.49
C ARG A 22 14.92 -27.94 15.12
N CYS A 23 14.14 -27.35 14.21
CA CYS A 23 14.03 -27.78 12.82
C CYS A 23 14.96 -27.04 11.86
N CYS A 24 15.56 -25.93 12.28
CA CYS A 24 16.45 -25.14 11.44
C CYS A 24 17.52 -24.40 12.24
N SER A 25 18.60 -24.01 11.56
CA SER A 25 19.66 -23.12 12.03
C SER A 25 19.68 -21.82 11.22
N VAL A 26 20.18 -20.75 11.82
CA VAL A 26 20.24 -19.40 11.24
C VAL A 26 21.69 -18.93 11.19
N ASP A 27 22.12 -18.39 10.05
CA ASP A 27 23.40 -17.72 9.86
C ASP A 27 23.10 -16.27 9.38
N GLU A 28 23.21 -15.30 10.29
CA GLU A 28 22.94 -13.88 9.96
C GLU A 28 24.05 -13.26 9.10
N GLU A 29 25.27 -13.79 9.12
CA GLU A 29 26.36 -13.25 8.30
C GLU A 29 26.19 -13.66 6.83
N LYS A 30 25.72 -14.90 6.59
CA LYS A 30 25.37 -15.39 5.25
C LYS A 30 23.96 -15.02 4.82
N GLU A 31 23.17 -14.45 5.71
CA GLU A 31 21.75 -14.19 5.51
C GLU A 31 21.00 -15.45 5.05
N SER A 32 21.27 -16.57 5.74
CA SER A 32 20.74 -17.88 5.40
C SER A 32 20.02 -18.59 6.56
N VAL A 33 19.09 -19.48 6.18
CA VAL A 33 18.39 -20.40 7.09
C VAL A 33 18.50 -21.81 6.52
N THR A 34 19.02 -22.74 7.32
CA THR A 34 19.20 -24.15 6.93
C THR A 34 18.19 -25.02 7.66
N MET A 35 17.36 -25.74 6.92
CA MET A 35 16.45 -26.74 7.50
C MET A 35 17.19 -28.03 7.79
N ASN A 36 17.03 -28.61 8.98
CA ASN A 36 17.66 -29.89 9.35
C ASN A 36 17.15 -31.06 8.49
N SER A 37 15.87 -31.00 8.09
CA SER A 37 15.26 -31.88 7.09
C SER A 37 14.38 -31.00 6.21
N PRO A 38 14.65 -30.89 4.89
CA PRO A 38 15.43 -31.81 4.05
C PRO A 38 16.96 -31.57 3.97
N ASN A 39 17.59 -30.88 4.93
CA ASN A 39 19.00 -30.44 4.85
C ASN A 39 19.23 -29.45 3.70
N GLU A 40 18.40 -28.40 3.66
CA GLU A 40 18.43 -27.41 2.58
C GLU A 40 18.62 -26.00 3.13
N GLU A 41 19.57 -25.27 2.56
CA GLU A 41 19.89 -23.89 2.90
C GLU A 41 19.14 -22.90 2.00
N CYS A 42 18.54 -21.88 2.61
CA CYS A 42 17.78 -20.83 1.96
C CYS A 42 18.46 -19.47 2.19
N PHE A 43 18.70 -18.69 1.13
CA PHE A 43 19.32 -17.37 1.22
C PHE A 43 18.29 -16.24 1.03
N PHE A 44 18.37 -15.21 1.87
CA PHE A 44 17.46 -14.07 1.89
C PHE A 44 18.22 -12.75 1.81
N ASP A 45 17.50 -11.62 1.76
CA ASP A 45 18.13 -10.29 1.75
C ASP A 45 18.50 -9.79 3.16
N PHE A 46 17.90 -10.43 4.17
CA PHE A 46 18.34 -10.41 5.55
C PHE A 46 17.66 -11.53 6.35
N VAL A 47 18.28 -11.95 7.44
CA VAL A 47 17.81 -12.94 8.39
C VAL A 47 18.07 -12.40 9.79
N LYS A 48 17.10 -12.61 10.68
CA LYS A 48 17.18 -12.22 12.09
C LYS A 48 16.84 -13.40 12.95
N ASN A 49 17.75 -13.76 13.84
CA ASN A 49 17.64 -14.90 14.73
C ASN A 49 16.73 -14.59 15.94
N GLU A 50 16.66 -15.55 16.87
CA GLU A 50 15.80 -15.48 18.06
C GLU A 50 16.18 -14.38 19.05
N THR A 51 17.45 -13.92 19.04
CA THR A 51 17.93 -12.89 19.96
C THR A 51 17.78 -11.48 19.39
N SER A 52 17.41 -11.35 18.11
CA SER A 52 17.25 -10.07 17.41
C SER A 52 16.07 -9.24 17.96
N PRO A 53 16.33 -8.05 18.56
CA PRO A 53 15.28 -7.18 19.08
C PRO A 53 14.49 -6.46 17.97
N GLN A 54 13.35 -5.88 18.36
CA GLN A 54 12.49 -5.08 17.45
C GLN A 54 13.22 -3.89 16.81
N LYS A 55 14.20 -3.31 17.53
CA LYS A 55 14.97 -2.17 17.05
C LYS A 55 15.78 -2.52 15.81
N ASP A 56 16.37 -3.70 15.77
CA ASP A 56 17.24 -4.15 14.69
C ASP A 56 16.42 -4.40 13.42
N MET A 57 15.23 -5.01 13.58
CA MET A 57 14.25 -5.11 12.48
C MET A 57 13.91 -3.73 11.91
N PHE A 58 13.61 -2.76 12.77
CA PHE A 58 13.30 -1.40 12.33
C PHE A 58 14.48 -0.71 11.65
N GLN A 59 15.71 -0.88 12.17
CA GLN A 59 16.89 -0.32 11.54
C GLN A 59 17.11 -0.89 10.13
N ARG A 60 16.88 -2.20 9.95
CA ARG A 60 17.07 -2.90 8.67
C ARG A 60 16.04 -2.52 7.61
N VAL A 61 14.76 -2.40 7.97
CA VAL A 61 13.69 -2.18 6.97
C VAL A 61 12.97 -0.83 7.11
N GLY A 62 12.72 -0.38 8.33
CA GLY A 62 11.84 0.75 8.63
C GLY A 62 12.33 2.07 8.04
N ASN A 63 13.64 2.36 8.14
CA ASN A 63 14.23 3.57 7.56
C ASN A 63 13.94 3.69 6.06
N SER A 64 14.14 2.59 5.33
CA SER A 64 13.98 2.58 3.87
C SER A 64 12.53 2.77 3.43
N LEU A 65 11.58 2.20 4.18
CA LEU A 65 10.14 2.35 3.95
C LEU A 65 9.68 3.78 4.20
N VAL A 66 10.11 4.38 5.33
CA VAL A 66 9.77 5.76 5.68
C VAL A 66 10.37 6.74 4.67
N SER A 67 11.64 6.59 4.31
CA SER A 67 12.28 7.43 3.29
C SER A 67 11.57 7.34 1.93
N CYS A 68 11.17 6.14 1.51
CA CYS A 68 10.38 5.96 0.28
C CYS A 68 9.06 6.74 0.34
N CYS A 69 8.31 6.60 1.43
CA CYS A 69 7.05 7.31 1.64
C CYS A 69 7.23 8.85 1.67
N LEU A 70 8.23 9.35 2.40
CA LEU A 70 8.49 10.80 2.49
C LEU A 70 8.91 11.43 1.15
N ASN A 71 9.47 10.63 0.23
CA ASN A 71 9.78 11.06 -1.14
C ASN A 71 8.55 11.07 -2.06
N GLY A 72 7.34 10.82 -1.53
CA GLY A 72 6.10 10.83 -2.29
C GLY A 72 5.79 9.50 -2.99
N ASN A 73 6.51 8.43 -2.65
CA ASN A 73 6.37 7.11 -3.27
C ASN A 73 5.58 6.14 -2.38
N ASN A 74 5.17 5.02 -2.95
CA ASN A 74 4.46 3.95 -2.27
C ASN A 74 5.44 2.89 -1.74
N ALA A 75 5.31 2.55 -0.47
CA ALA A 75 6.05 1.48 0.17
C ALA A 75 5.08 0.49 0.83
N THR A 76 5.31 -0.80 0.65
CA THR A 76 4.49 -1.85 1.28
C THR A 76 5.36 -2.83 2.05
N LEU A 77 4.92 -3.20 3.25
CA LEU A 77 5.48 -4.30 4.03
C LEU A 77 4.46 -5.40 4.26
N PHE A 78 4.85 -6.64 3.96
CA PHE A 78 4.07 -7.85 4.22
C PHE A 78 4.71 -8.65 5.34
N ALA A 79 3.94 -9.03 6.36
CA ALA A 79 4.33 -10.04 7.33
C ALA A 79 3.58 -11.35 7.03
N TYR A 80 4.33 -12.43 6.79
CA TYR A 80 3.80 -13.74 6.38
C TYR A 80 4.41 -14.87 7.21
N GLY A 81 3.63 -15.92 7.46
CA GLY A 81 4.06 -17.10 8.21
C GLY A 81 2.93 -17.76 8.98
N GLN A 82 3.23 -18.88 9.65
CA GLN A 82 2.27 -19.64 10.44
C GLN A 82 1.67 -18.80 11.58
N THR A 83 0.48 -19.15 12.09
CA THR A 83 -0.03 -18.62 13.36
C THR A 83 1.00 -18.77 14.48
N GLY A 84 1.13 -17.72 15.29
CA GLY A 84 2.08 -17.69 16.40
C GLY A 84 3.55 -17.51 16.00
N SER A 85 3.90 -17.44 14.71
CA SER A 85 5.30 -17.27 14.27
C SER A 85 5.89 -15.87 14.50
N GLY A 86 5.07 -14.85 14.80
CA GLY A 86 5.54 -13.51 15.14
C GLY A 86 5.19 -12.39 14.14
N LYS A 87 4.30 -12.63 13.17
CA LYS A 87 3.82 -11.62 12.20
C LYS A 87 3.35 -10.32 12.88
N THR A 88 2.30 -10.41 13.69
CA THR A 88 1.71 -9.30 14.42
C THR A 88 2.69 -8.65 15.40
N TYR A 89 3.54 -9.46 16.06
CA TYR A 89 4.60 -8.95 16.93
C TYR A 89 5.61 -8.11 16.15
N THR A 90 5.97 -8.51 14.93
CA THR A 90 6.87 -7.76 14.07
C THR A 90 6.25 -6.44 13.59
N VAL A 91 4.98 -6.48 13.18
CA VAL A 91 4.27 -5.29 12.66
C VAL A 91 3.95 -4.29 13.77
N PHE A 92 3.28 -4.72 14.85
CA PHE A 92 2.78 -3.82 15.88
C PHE A 92 3.63 -3.84 17.15
N GLY A 93 4.10 -5.02 17.55
CA GLY A 93 4.82 -5.22 18.81
C GLY A 93 4.06 -6.00 19.86
N ASN A 94 4.59 -6.01 21.08
CA ASN A 94 3.92 -6.65 22.21
C ASN A 94 2.83 -5.75 22.77
N TYR A 95 1.57 -6.12 22.54
CA TYR A 95 0.40 -5.42 23.09
C TYR A 95 -0.03 -6.02 24.42
N VAL A 96 -0.09 -5.18 25.45
CA VAL A 96 -0.55 -5.52 26.80
C VAL A 96 -1.99 -5.03 26.97
N ALA A 97 -2.94 -5.95 26.83
CA ALA A 97 -4.37 -5.63 26.80
C ALA A 97 -4.88 -4.90 28.06
N LYS A 98 -4.38 -5.29 29.24
CA LYS A 98 -4.75 -4.66 30.53
C LYS A 98 -4.40 -3.17 30.59
N GLU A 99 -3.31 -2.79 29.94
CA GLU A 99 -2.78 -1.42 29.94
C GLU A 99 -3.12 -0.65 28.67
N ARG A 100 -3.74 -1.31 27.67
CA ARG A 100 -3.94 -0.78 26.31
C ARG A 100 -2.66 -0.13 25.76
N LYS A 101 -1.53 -0.82 25.92
CA LYS A 101 -0.20 -0.28 25.60
C LYS A 101 0.63 -1.26 24.81
N ILE A 102 1.54 -0.73 23.98
CA ILE A 102 2.59 -1.52 23.30
C ILE A 102 3.90 -1.34 24.08
N THR A 103 4.46 -2.43 24.60
CA THR A 103 5.69 -2.41 25.42
C THR A 103 6.96 -2.66 24.62
N GLN A 104 6.86 -3.42 23.53
CA GLN A 104 7.98 -3.71 22.62
C GLN A 104 7.57 -3.31 21.20
N PRO A 105 7.63 -2.01 20.86
CA PRO A 105 7.09 -1.48 19.62
C PRO A 105 7.72 -2.15 18.40
N GLY A 106 6.87 -2.61 17.49
CA GLY A 106 7.23 -3.18 16.20
C GLY A 106 7.47 -2.10 15.15
N LEU A 107 7.28 -2.47 13.89
CA LEU A 107 7.55 -1.58 12.75
C LEU A 107 6.58 -0.40 12.65
N VAL A 108 5.27 -0.61 12.83
CA VAL A 108 4.26 0.46 12.69
C VAL A 108 4.51 1.60 13.67
N PRO A 109 4.61 1.37 15.01
CA PRO A 109 4.86 2.47 15.95
C PRO A 109 6.18 3.21 15.68
N ARG A 110 7.25 2.50 15.33
CA ARG A 110 8.56 3.09 15.07
C ARG A 110 8.60 3.87 13.75
N CYS A 111 7.89 3.39 12.73
CA CYS A 111 7.76 4.11 11.47
C CYS A 111 6.93 5.39 11.65
N LEU A 112 5.86 5.36 12.45
CA LEU A 112 5.10 6.57 12.79
C LEU A 112 5.99 7.61 13.48
N GLU A 113 6.74 7.21 14.51
CA GLU A 113 7.68 8.09 15.22
C GLU A 113 8.70 8.72 14.26
N LEU A 114 9.41 7.91 13.46
CA LEU A 114 10.42 8.39 12.51
C LEU A 114 9.82 9.28 11.42
N LEU A 115 8.63 8.93 10.92
CA LEU A 115 7.93 9.68 9.89
C LEU A 115 7.58 11.07 10.39
N PHE A 116 7.03 11.22 11.60
CA PHE A 116 6.74 12.53 12.16
C PHE A 116 8.00 13.34 12.50
N GLN A 117 9.10 12.68 12.84
CA GLN A 117 10.40 13.34 13.03
C GLN A 117 10.96 13.90 11.71
N LYS A 118 10.75 13.20 10.58
CA LYS A 118 11.38 13.54 9.29
C LYS A 118 10.46 14.21 8.26
N LYS A 119 9.13 14.19 8.45
CA LYS A 119 8.19 14.78 7.49
C LYS A 119 8.38 16.29 7.38
N SER A 120 8.04 16.84 6.22
CA SER A 120 7.89 18.29 6.08
C SER A 120 6.81 18.82 7.05
N LYS A 121 7.02 20.04 7.55
CA LYS A 121 6.02 20.75 8.37
C LYS A 121 4.67 20.91 7.65
N THR A 122 4.69 21.02 6.32
CA THR A 122 3.50 21.17 5.47
C THR A 122 2.85 19.85 5.07
N ALA A 123 3.51 18.70 5.30
CA ALA A 123 2.97 17.40 4.94
C ALA A 123 1.84 17.01 5.91
N SER A 124 0.64 16.78 5.35
CA SER A 124 -0.46 16.13 6.04
C SER A 124 -0.16 14.64 6.23
N VAL A 125 -0.65 14.09 7.33
CA VAL A 125 -0.58 12.67 7.63
C VAL A 125 -1.97 12.15 7.92
N SER A 126 -2.35 11.05 7.30
CA SER A 126 -3.59 10.35 7.59
C SER A 126 -3.37 8.86 7.80
N LEU A 127 -4.27 8.25 8.54
CA LEU A 127 -4.19 6.86 8.97
C LEU A 127 -5.54 6.16 8.72
N SER A 128 -5.49 4.96 8.16
CA SER A 128 -6.63 4.05 8.12
C SER A 128 -6.19 2.62 8.46
N MET A 129 -7.09 1.83 9.03
CA MET A 129 -6.79 0.47 9.42
C MET A 129 -8.05 -0.38 9.33
N PHE A 130 -7.96 -1.52 8.65
CA PHE A 130 -9.08 -2.44 8.50
C PHE A 130 -8.60 -3.89 8.59
N GLU A 131 -9.53 -4.79 8.86
CA GLU A 131 -9.32 -6.22 8.74
C GLU A 131 -10.16 -6.85 7.64
N ILE A 132 -9.61 -7.90 7.05
CA ILE A 132 -10.30 -8.79 6.13
C ILE A 132 -10.53 -10.09 6.87
N TYR A 133 -11.80 -10.37 7.17
CA TYR A 133 -12.22 -11.58 7.86
C TYR A 133 -13.40 -12.20 7.13
N ASN A 134 -13.28 -13.49 6.79
CA ASN A 134 -14.30 -14.25 6.06
C ASN A 134 -14.84 -13.51 4.81
N ASP A 135 -13.93 -13.01 3.97
CA ASP A 135 -14.24 -12.27 2.74
C ASP A 135 -15.06 -10.97 2.96
N SER A 136 -15.09 -10.46 4.19
CA SER A 136 -15.70 -9.18 4.57
C SER A 136 -14.66 -8.23 5.14
N PHE A 137 -14.91 -6.94 5.00
CA PHE A 137 -14.04 -5.87 5.47
C PHE A 137 -14.62 -5.23 6.71
N TYR A 138 -13.77 -4.95 7.68
CA TYR A 138 -14.18 -4.30 8.93
C TYR A 138 -13.19 -3.18 9.26
N ASP A 139 -13.72 -1.97 9.41
CA ASP A 139 -12.95 -0.78 9.76
C ASP A 139 -12.56 -0.85 11.24
N LEU A 140 -11.27 -1.04 11.51
CA LEU A 140 -10.77 -1.14 12.87
C LEU A 140 -10.70 0.22 13.58
N MET A 141 -10.76 1.32 12.83
CA MET A 141 -10.78 2.69 13.38
C MET A 141 -12.19 3.20 13.65
N ASN A 142 -13.21 2.52 13.12
CA ASN A 142 -14.63 2.81 13.32
C ASN A 142 -15.34 1.63 13.99
N GLU A 143 -14.82 1.21 15.15
CA GLU A 143 -15.41 0.19 16.03
C GLU A 143 -15.66 -1.18 15.37
N GLY A 144 -14.91 -1.54 14.33
CA GLY A 144 -15.10 -2.79 13.59
C GLY A 144 -16.31 -2.77 12.66
N LYS A 145 -16.80 -1.59 12.25
CA LYS A 145 -17.95 -1.49 11.34
C LYS A 145 -17.62 -2.13 9.99
N LYS A 146 -18.55 -2.91 9.45
CA LYS A 146 -18.40 -3.56 8.14
C LYS A 146 -18.29 -2.50 7.04
N CYS A 147 -17.26 -2.58 6.21
CA CYS A 147 -17.08 -1.72 5.04
C CYS A 147 -17.67 -2.35 3.79
N GLU A 148 -18.25 -1.52 2.93
CA GLU A 148 -18.57 -1.93 1.57
C GLU A 148 -17.39 -1.65 0.65
N VAL A 149 -17.19 -2.54 -0.30
CA VAL A 149 -16.05 -2.50 -1.20
C VAL A 149 -16.53 -2.65 -2.63
N LYS A 150 -16.17 -1.68 -3.47
CA LYS A 150 -16.50 -1.65 -4.90
C LYS A 150 -15.21 -1.64 -5.70
N ALA A 151 -15.20 -2.34 -6.82
CA ALA A 151 -14.15 -2.15 -7.81
C ALA A 151 -14.45 -0.87 -8.60
N ASP A 152 -13.44 -0.05 -8.86
CA ASP A 152 -13.53 1.00 -9.86
C ASP A 152 -13.35 0.42 -11.28
N ILE A 153 -13.35 1.31 -12.27
CA ILE A 153 -13.16 0.95 -13.69
C ILE A 153 -11.82 0.22 -13.88
N SER A 154 -10.84 0.50 -13.00
CA SER A 154 -9.51 -0.12 -13.02
C SER A 154 -9.37 -1.48 -12.36
N GLY A 155 -10.46 -1.93 -11.78
CA GLY A 155 -10.45 -3.03 -10.84
C GLY A 155 -9.64 -2.71 -9.58
N ALA A 156 -9.27 -1.45 -9.33
CA ALA A 156 -8.78 -1.02 -8.04
C ALA A 156 -9.94 -0.96 -7.05
N VAL A 157 -9.61 -1.24 -5.81
CA VAL A 157 -10.61 -1.47 -4.79
C VAL A 157 -10.89 -0.17 -4.04
N ILE A 158 -12.09 0.39 -4.22
CA ILE A 158 -12.58 1.55 -3.50
C ILE A 158 -13.40 1.10 -2.29
N PHE A 159 -13.01 1.59 -1.12
CA PHE A 159 -13.78 1.43 0.11
C PHE A 159 -14.85 2.51 0.20
N SER A 160 -16.09 2.09 0.46
CA SER A 160 -17.16 2.97 0.92
C SER A 160 -17.25 2.88 2.44
N GLY A 161 -16.94 3.98 3.12
CA GLY A 161 -17.06 4.08 4.58
C GLY A 161 -15.85 3.58 5.39
N LEU A 162 -14.67 3.43 4.78
CA LEU A 162 -13.42 3.26 5.53
C LEU A 162 -12.98 4.63 6.07
N LEU A 163 -12.85 4.75 7.38
CA LEU A 163 -12.44 5.97 8.05
C LEU A 163 -10.96 6.26 7.78
N GLU A 164 -10.68 7.51 7.39
CA GLU A 164 -9.34 8.05 7.23
C GLU A 164 -9.14 9.20 8.23
N ILE A 165 -8.34 8.96 9.25
CA ILE A 165 -8.13 9.88 10.37
C ILE A 165 -6.92 10.75 10.07
N SER A 166 -7.12 12.07 9.97
CA SER A 166 -6.03 13.05 9.89
C SER A 166 -5.40 13.24 11.26
N VAL A 167 -4.07 13.16 11.34
CA VAL A 167 -3.30 13.18 12.59
C VAL A 167 -2.19 14.22 12.54
N ARG A 168 -1.92 14.90 13.66
CA ARG A 168 -0.94 16.00 13.73
C ARG A 168 0.35 15.65 14.44
N GLN A 169 0.34 14.59 15.23
CA GLN A 169 1.50 14.10 15.99
C GLN A 169 1.53 12.57 16.04
N TRP A 170 2.71 11.99 16.30
CA TRP A 170 2.88 10.54 16.22
C TRP A 170 2.19 9.81 17.39
N GLU A 171 2.08 10.44 18.56
CA GLU A 171 1.40 9.89 19.74
C GLU A 171 -0.10 9.70 19.48
N GLU A 172 -0.71 10.65 18.77
CA GLU A 172 -2.10 10.58 18.32
C GLU A 172 -2.29 9.43 17.33
N ALA A 173 -1.42 9.35 16.32
CA ALA A 173 -1.44 8.26 15.34
C ALA A 173 -1.24 6.88 15.99
N LEU A 174 -0.33 6.79 16.97
CA LEU A 174 -0.10 5.57 17.75
C LEU A 174 -1.32 5.21 18.59
N THR A 175 -1.99 6.19 19.21
CA THR A 175 -3.21 5.97 19.99
C THR A 175 -4.33 5.38 19.12
N HIS A 176 -4.57 5.94 17.93
CA HIS A 176 -5.52 5.37 16.97
C HIS A 176 -5.14 3.95 16.53
N THR A 177 -3.85 3.70 16.29
CA THR A 177 -3.34 2.37 15.93
C THR A 177 -3.57 1.36 17.06
N ILE A 178 -3.29 1.74 18.31
CA ILE A 178 -3.51 0.90 19.50
C ILE A 178 -4.99 0.59 19.66
N ASN A 179 -5.88 1.58 19.50
CA ASN A 179 -7.31 1.39 19.59
C ASN A 179 -7.83 0.43 18.50
N GLY A 180 -7.40 0.62 17.25
CA GLY A 180 -7.79 -0.29 16.15
C GLY A 180 -7.27 -1.71 16.36
N TYR A 181 -6.05 -1.86 16.87
CA TYR A 181 -5.51 -3.16 17.25
C TYR A 181 -6.30 -3.80 18.40
N ALA A 182 -6.71 -3.03 19.40
CA ALA A 182 -7.52 -3.50 20.52
C ALA A 182 -8.89 -4.02 20.03
N PHE A 183 -9.53 -3.32 19.08
CA PHE A 183 -10.78 -3.78 18.46
C PHE A 183 -10.61 -5.11 17.73
N ARG A 184 -9.54 -5.28 16.95
CA ARG A 184 -9.20 -6.57 16.31
C ARG A 184 -9.11 -7.71 17.34
N LYS A 185 -8.55 -7.44 18.52
CA LYS A 185 -8.43 -8.41 19.62
C LYS A 185 -9.74 -8.69 20.34
N THR A 186 -10.59 -7.69 20.60
CA THR A 186 -11.86 -7.94 21.29
C THR A 186 -12.86 -8.71 20.43
N SER A 187 -12.86 -8.49 19.11
CA SER A 187 -13.59 -9.34 18.16
C SER A 187 -13.15 -10.81 18.28
N SER A 188 -11.85 -11.06 18.45
CA SER A 188 -11.29 -12.41 18.63
C SER A 188 -11.67 -13.15 19.91
N THR A 189 -12.09 -12.43 20.95
CA THR A 189 -12.56 -13.04 22.21
C THR A 189 -14.05 -13.40 22.19
N LYS A 190 -14.86 -12.74 21.36
CA LYS A 190 -16.29 -13.08 21.18
C LYS A 190 -16.49 -14.26 20.22
N MET A 191 -15.53 -14.50 19.32
CA MET A 191 -15.50 -15.63 18.39
C MET A 191 -14.04 -16.11 18.24
N ASN A 192 -13.69 -17.26 18.85
CA ASN A 192 -12.41 -18.00 18.77
C ASN A 192 -11.23 -17.31 18.03
N SER A 193 -10.16 -16.90 18.74
CA SER A 193 -8.83 -16.54 18.18
C SER A 193 -8.81 -15.86 16.79
N GLN A 194 -9.78 -15.01 16.47
CA GLN A 194 -9.94 -14.32 15.17
C GLN A 194 -8.69 -13.57 14.70
N SER A 195 -7.81 -13.11 15.61
CA SER A 195 -6.60 -12.36 15.23
C SER A 195 -5.59 -13.16 14.41
N SER A 196 -5.58 -14.49 14.51
CA SER A 196 -4.75 -15.35 13.64
C SER A 196 -5.41 -15.68 12.31
N ARG A 197 -6.68 -15.30 12.16
CA ARG A 197 -7.61 -15.70 11.11
C ARG A 197 -8.14 -14.54 10.27
N SER A 198 -7.75 -13.31 10.60
CA SER A 198 -7.98 -12.11 9.80
C SER A 198 -6.68 -11.51 9.32
N HIS A 199 -6.70 -10.97 8.10
CA HIS A 199 -5.62 -10.13 7.58
C HIS A 199 -5.85 -8.71 8.05
N CYS A 200 -4.83 -8.02 8.53
CA CYS A 200 -4.93 -6.63 8.95
C CYS A 200 -4.05 -5.73 8.10
N ILE A 201 -4.64 -4.66 7.60
CA ILE A 201 -3.99 -3.69 6.74
C ILE A 201 -4.01 -2.34 7.46
N THR A 202 -2.84 -1.73 7.62
CA THR A 202 -2.68 -0.36 8.11
C THR A 202 -2.10 0.49 6.99
N ILE A 203 -2.77 1.59 6.65
CA ILE A 203 -2.36 2.51 5.61
C ILE A 203 -2.03 3.86 6.26
N ILE A 204 -0.82 4.34 6.03
CA ILE A 204 -0.35 5.66 6.46
C ILE A 204 -0.06 6.47 5.21
N ARG A 205 -0.72 7.61 5.02
CA ARG A 205 -0.44 8.52 3.89
C ARG A 205 0.29 9.76 4.39
N VAL A 206 1.27 10.23 3.62
CA VAL A 206 2.04 11.44 3.90
C VAL A 206 2.20 12.25 2.63
N GLY A 207 1.44 13.35 2.51
CA GLY A 207 1.38 14.10 1.25
C GLY A 207 0.99 13.20 0.08
N LYS A 208 1.94 12.91 -0.83
CA LYS A 208 1.75 12.00 -1.98
C LYS A 208 2.16 10.55 -1.71
N GLY A 209 2.94 10.30 -0.66
CA GLY A 209 3.45 8.97 -0.36
C GLY A 209 2.48 8.13 0.45
N THR A 210 2.57 6.81 0.29
CA THR A 210 1.75 5.85 1.03
C THR A 210 2.63 4.75 1.60
N LEU A 211 2.47 4.46 2.89
CA LEU A 211 3.09 3.33 3.56
C LEU A 211 2.00 2.34 3.99
N VAL A 212 2.08 1.12 3.47
CA VAL A 212 1.10 0.06 3.74
C VAL A 212 1.77 -1.06 4.54
N PHE A 213 1.18 -1.43 5.67
CA PHE A 213 1.58 -2.59 6.46
C PHE A 213 0.50 -3.65 6.37
N VAL A 214 0.88 -4.87 5.99
CA VAL A 214 0.00 -6.00 5.80
C VAL A 214 0.42 -7.12 6.76
N ASP A 215 -0.34 -7.28 7.84
CA ASP A 215 -0.24 -8.40 8.79
C ASP A 215 -1.19 -9.52 8.34
N LEU A 216 -0.67 -10.50 7.61
CA LEU A 216 -1.48 -11.57 7.05
C LEU A 216 -1.95 -12.54 8.15
N ALA A 217 -3.02 -13.29 7.86
CA ALA A 217 -3.44 -14.42 8.67
C ALA A 217 -2.41 -15.56 8.65
N GLY A 218 -2.55 -16.54 9.55
CA GLY A 218 -1.71 -17.73 9.60
C GLY A 218 -1.82 -18.59 8.34
N SER A 219 -0.69 -19.13 7.88
CA SER A 219 -0.59 -20.01 6.71
C SER A 219 -0.72 -21.51 7.00
N GLU A 220 -1.06 -21.90 8.23
CA GLU A 220 -1.18 -23.29 8.62
C GLU A 220 -2.31 -24.06 7.92
N ARG A 221 -2.08 -25.36 7.72
CA ARG A 221 -3.07 -26.28 7.14
C ARG A 221 -4.17 -26.61 8.14
N ILE A 222 -5.41 -26.67 7.62
CA ILE A 222 -6.63 -26.93 8.39
C ILE A 222 -6.57 -28.25 9.17
N GLU A 223 -5.91 -29.28 8.61
CA GLU A 223 -5.83 -30.62 9.20
C GLU A 223 -5.13 -30.66 10.57
N ARG A 224 -4.18 -29.75 10.82
CA ARG A 224 -3.50 -29.64 12.12
C ARG A 224 -4.21 -28.71 13.10
N SER A 225 -5.21 -27.95 12.66
CA SER A 225 -5.90 -26.98 13.51
C SER A 225 -6.90 -27.60 14.49
N GLY A 226 -7.29 -28.86 14.28
CA GLY A 226 -8.28 -29.57 15.12
C GLY A 226 -9.69 -28.96 15.10
N VAL A 227 -9.97 -28.04 14.17
CA VAL A 227 -11.22 -27.28 14.15
C VAL A 227 -12.37 -28.08 13.51
N ILE A 228 -13.46 -28.28 14.26
CA ILE A 228 -14.68 -28.99 13.84
C ILE A 228 -15.79 -27.97 13.52
N GLY A 229 -16.72 -28.32 12.61
CA GLY A 229 -17.93 -27.52 12.35
C GLY A 229 -17.68 -26.22 11.56
N THR A 230 -18.33 -25.12 11.96
CA THR A 230 -18.27 -23.81 11.28
C THR A 230 -16.85 -23.25 11.17
N GLY A 231 -15.97 -23.55 12.13
CA GLY A 231 -14.57 -23.15 12.07
C GLY A 231 -13.74 -23.85 10.97
N LYS A 232 -14.20 -25.00 10.45
CA LYS A 232 -13.55 -25.66 9.29
C LYS A 232 -13.80 -24.89 8.00
N LEU A 233 -15.00 -24.33 7.83
CA LEU A 233 -15.33 -23.45 6.70
C LEU A 233 -14.52 -22.14 6.76
N GLU A 234 -14.37 -21.57 7.97
CA GLU A 234 -13.57 -20.38 8.23
C GLU A 234 -12.07 -20.61 7.92
N ALA A 235 -11.48 -21.68 8.47
CA ALA A 235 -10.11 -22.10 8.16
C ALA A 235 -9.92 -22.39 6.66
N GLY A 236 -10.97 -22.88 6.00
CA GLY A 236 -11.07 -23.01 4.54
C GLY A 236 -10.89 -21.69 3.81
N ASN A 237 -11.61 -20.64 4.22
CA ASN A 237 -11.58 -19.35 3.55
C ASN A 237 -10.26 -18.61 3.75
N ILE A 238 -9.63 -18.72 4.92
CA ILE A 238 -8.29 -18.13 5.17
C ILE A 238 -7.25 -18.76 4.25
N ASN A 239 -7.22 -20.10 4.21
CA ASN A 239 -6.31 -20.82 3.34
C ASN A 239 -6.55 -20.56 1.85
N LYS A 240 -7.81 -20.35 1.43
CA LYS A 240 -8.12 -19.88 0.07
C LYS A 240 -7.46 -18.54 -0.23
N THR A 241 -7.56 -17.55 0.66
CA THR A 241 -6.96 -16.22 0.44
C THR A 241 -5.43 -16.27 0.35
N LEU A 242 -4.76 -17.04 1.20
CA LEU A 242 -3.31 -17.21 1.15
C LEU A 242 -2.84 -18.06 -0.03
N THR A 243 -3.65 -19.04 -0.46
CA THR A 243 -3.40 -19.82 -1.68
C THR A 243 -3.51 -18.93 -2.92
N ALA A 244 -4.52 -18.05 -2.98
CA ALA A 244 -4.67 -17.07 -4.05
C ALA A 244 -3.47 -16.11 -4.09
N LEU A 245 -3.02 -15.61 -2.92
CA LEU A 245 -1.80 -14.80 -2.83
C LEU A 245 -0.57 -15.57 -3.35
N GLY A 246 -0.40 -16.85 -2.96
CA GLY A 246 0.68 -17.69 -3.48
C GLY A 246 0.60 -17.95 -4.98
N ARG A 247 -0.60 -17.99 -5.58
CA ARG A 247 -0.78 -18.04 -7.04
C ARG A 247 -0.35 -16.73 -7.69
N VAL A 248 -0.78 -15.59 -7.16
CA VAL A 248 -0.35 -14.26 -7.63
C VAL A 248 1.17 -14.13 -7.63
N ILE A 249 1.84 -14.49 -6.53
CA ILE A 249 3.31 -14.47 -6.43
C ILE A 249 3.96 -15.34 -7.50
N ARG A 250 3.48 -16.57 -7.69
CA ARG A 250 4.00 -17.47 -8.74
C ARG A 250 3.83 -16.89 -10.14
N SER A 251 2.66 -16.35 -10.45
CA SER A 251 2.40 -15.69 -11.74
C SER A 251 3.29 -14.46 -11.95
N LEU A 252 3.56 -13.67 -10.90
CA LEU A 252 4.48 -12.53 -10.93
C LEU A 252 5.91 -12.97 -11.23
N VAL A 253 6.40 -14.04 -10.57
CA VAL A 253 7.73 -14.62 -10.80
C VAL A 253 7.86 -15.17 -12.22
N ALA A 254 6.84 -15.92 -12.67
CA ALA A 254 6.79 -16.50 -14.01
C ALA A 254 6.56 -15.46 -15.12
N LYS A 255 6.28 -14.19 -14.76
CA LYS A 255 5.96 -13.09 -15.68
C LYS A 255 4.80 -13.45 -16.61
N GLU A 256 3.79 -14.13 -16.08
CA GLU A 256 2.58 -14.45 -16.82
C GLU A 256 1.88 -13.16 -17.28
N GLN A 257 1.28 -13.21 -18.48
CA GLN A 257 0.56 -12.05 -19.02
C GLN A 257 -0.65 -11.68 -18.15
N HIS A 258 -1.36 -12.69 -17.64
CA HIS A 258 -2.51 -12.51 -16.77
C HIS A 258 -2.15 -12.92 -15.34
N ILE A 259 -2.22 -11.96 -14.41
CA ILE A 259 -1.96 -12.20 -12.99
C ILE A 259 -3.30 -12.26 -12.25
N PRO A 260 -3.61 -13.34 -11.50
CA PRO A 260 -4.94 -13.61 -10.96
C PRO A 260 -5.25 -12.80 -9.68
N PHE A 261 -5.06 -11.47 -9.71
CA PHE A 261 -5.37 -10.61 -8.56
C PHE A 261 -6.85 -10.65 -8.18
N ARG A 262 -7.75 -10.97 -9.13
CA ARG A 262 -9.20 -11.02 -8.92
C ARG A 262 -9.71 -12.29 -8.23
N ASP A 263 -8.84 -13.27 -7.97
CA ASP A 263 -9.24 -14.56 -7.37
C ASP A 263 -9.82 -14.43 -5.96
N CYS A 264 -9.40 -13.41 -5.20
CA CYS A 264 -10.00 -13.10 -3.91
C CYS A 264 -9.88 -11.61 -3.56
N LYS A 265 -10.69 -11.15 -2.61
CA LYS A 265 -10.72 -9.73 -2.19
C LYS A 265 -9.39 -9.23 -1.64
N LEU A 266 -8.63 -10.08 -0.95
CA LEU A 266 -7.28 -9.75 -0.45
C LEU A 266 -6.35 -9.41 -1.61
N THR A 267 -6.22 -10.28 -2.61
CA THR A 267 -5.34 -10.05 -3.75
C THR A 267 -5.79 -8.86 -4.60
N SER A 268 -7.09 -8.62 -4.71
CA SER A 268 -7.62 -7.45 -5.42
C SER A 268 -7.15 -6.12 -4.79
N ILE A 269 -7.17 -6.02 -3.46
CA ILE A 269 -6.69 -4.82 -2.76
C ILE A 269 -5.17 -4.70 -2.82
N LEU A 270 -4.47 -5.83 -2.67
CA LEU A 270 -3.01 -5.85 -2.70
C LEU A 270 -2.44 -5.64 -4.10
N LYS A 271 -3.27 -5.62 -5.16
CA LYS A 271 -2.82 -5.34 -6.54
C LYS A 271 -1.95 -4.08 -6.61
N ASN A 272 -2.41 -2.96 -6.04
CA ASN A 272 -1.66 -1.71 -6.09
C ASN A 272 -0.39 -1.78 -5.23
N SER A 273 -0.48 -2.36 -4.04
CA SER A 273 0.68 -2.62 -3.19
C SER A 273 1.75 -3.47 -3.87
N MET A 274 1.37 -4.43 -4.71
CA MET A 274 2.30 -5.31 -5.41
C MET A 274 2.85 -4.70 -6.71
N LEU A 275 2.03 -3.95 -7.46
CA LEU A 275 2.39 -3.47 -8.80
C LEU A 275 2.92 -2.02 -8.83
N GLN A 276 2.54 -1.22 -7.84
CA GLN A 276 2.77 0.24 -7.82
C GLN A 276 3.64 0.70 -6.64
N SER A 277 3.97 -0.16 -5.67
CA SER A 277 4.94 0.22 -4.64
C SER A 277 6.35 0.24 -5.21
N GLU A 278 7.06 1.34 -5.05
CA GLU A 278 8.47 1.47 -5.38
C GLU A 278 9.34 0.58 -4.49
N ARG A 279 8.91 0.39 -3.25
CA ARG A 279 9.58 -0.48 -2.28
C ARG A 279 8.61 -1.48 -1.66
N ILE A 280 8.92 -2.76 -1.77
CA ILE A 280 8.19 -3.85 -1.14
C ILE A 280 9.13 -4.63 -0.24
N CYS A 281 8.71 -4.88 1.00
CA CYS A 281 9.42 -5.76 1.92
C CYS A 281 8.52 -6.91 2.35
N PHE A 282 8.95 -8.15 2.15
CA PHE A 282 8.32 -9.32 2.74
C PHE A 282 9.14 -9.80 3.93
N ILE A 283 8.49 -9.92 5.09
CA ILE A 283 9.07 -10.52 6.29
C ILE A 283 8.37 -11.85 6.54
N ALA A 284 9.11 -12.93 6.30
CA ALA A 284 8.72 -14.27 6.67
C ALA A 284 9.04 -14.51 8.16
N THR A 285 8.03 -14.64 9.00
CA THR A 285 8.21 -14.97 10.42
C THR A 285 8.08 -16.47 10.61
N ILE A 286 9.04 -17.10 11.30
CA ILE A 286 9.08 -18.55 11.50
C ILE A 286 9.34 -18.94 12.97
N SER A 287 9.00 -20.18 13.32
CA SER A 287 9.40 -20.83 14.56
C SER A 287 10.46 -21.88 14.24
N SER A 288 11.55 -21.90 15.00
CA SER A 288 12.58 -22.93 14.86
C SER A 288 12.21 -24.23 15.59
N SER A 289 11.10 -24.32 16.32
CA SER A 289 10.66 -25.57 16.99
C SER A 289 10.44 -26.70 15.98
N ILE A 290 10.89 -27.91 16.31
CA ILE A 290 10.68 -29.11 15.48
C ILE A 290 9.20 -29.40 15.21
N SER A 291 8.30 -29.03 16.14
CA SER A 291 6.86 -29.19 15.98
C SER A 291 6.29 -28.45 14.77
N ASN A 292 6.95 -27.36 14.37
CA ASN A 292 6.53 -26.47 13.29
C ASN A 292 7.36 -26.64 12.01
N ALA A 293 8.18 -27.69 11.91
CA ALA A 293 9.11 -27.89 10.80
C ALA A 293 8.45 -27.78 9.42
N VAL A 294 7.26 -28.38 9.27
CA VAL A 294 6.50 -28.40 8.00
C VAL A 294 6.06 -26.99 7.61
N GLU A 295 5.54 -26.21 8.57
CA GLU A 295 5.03 -24.86 8.35
C GLU A 295 6.16 -23.84 8.19
N THR A 296 7.25 -24.00 8.93
CA THR A 296 8.50 -23.25 8.74
C THR A 296 9.05 -23.48 7.35
N TRP A 297 9.11 -24.73 6.88
CA TRP A 297 9.54 -25.03 5.52
C TRP A 297 8.63 -24.41 4.45
N GLY A 298 7.32 -24.51 4.63
CA GLY A 298 6.35 -23.86 3.73
C GLY A 298 6.54 -22.34 3.66
N THR A 299 6.83 -21.72 4.81
CA THR A 299 7.07 -20.27 4.90
C THR A 299 8.36 -19.86 4.20
N LEU A 300 9.46 -20.61 4.40
CA LEU A 300 10.74 -20.38 3.74
C LEU A 300 10.64 -20.52 2.22
N ASN A 301 9.93 -21.54 1.73
CA ASN A 301 9.70 -21.72 0.30
C ASN A 301 8.87 -20.58 -0.32
N PHE A 302 7.83 -20.11 0.37
CA PHE A 302 7.08 -18.94 -0.06
C PHE A 302 7.99 -17.70 -0.16
N ALA A 303 8.81 -17.46 0.86
CA ALA A 303 9.74 -16.34 0.89
C ALA A 303 10.77 -16.41 -0.23
N ARG A 304 11.39 -17.59 -0.43
CA ARG A 304 12.36 -17.84 -1.50
C ARG A 304 11.77 -17.59 -2.89
N ASN A 305 10.56 -18.05 -3.14
CA ASN A 305 9.86 -17.78 -4.40
C ASN A 305 9.56 -16.28 -4.57
N THR A 306 9.11 -15.60 -3.50
CA THR A 306 8.81 -14.17 -3.51
C THR A 306 10.03 -13.32 -3.86
N LYS A 307 11.22 -13.70 -3.40
CA LYS A 307 12.49 -13.01 -3.72
C LYS A 307 12.80 -12.97 -5.22
N ASN A 308 12.26 -13.92 -5.99
CA ASN A 308 12.49 -14.00 -7.43
C ASN A 308 11.56 -13.12 -8.28
N ILE A 309 10.66 -12.34 -7.66
CA ILE A 309 9.85 -11.38 -8.39
C ILE A 309 10.77 -10.28 -8.95
N LYS A 310 10.79 -10.13 -10.26
CA LYS A 310 11.55 -9.08 -10.96
C LYS A 310 10.60 -8.25 -11.80
N MET A 311 10.23 -7.06 -11.30
CA MET A 311 9.25 -6.19 -11.94
C MET A 311 9.74 -4.75 -12.12
N LYS A 312 9.30 -4.15 -13.23
CA LYS A 312 9.30 -2.69 -13.37
C LYS A 312 8.03 -2.17 -12.70
N ILE A 313 8.14 -1.04 -12.02
CA ILE A 313 6.97 -0.34 -11.47
C ILE A 313 6.06 -0.05 -12.66
N ARG A 314 4.81 -0.52 -12.58
CA ARG A 314 3.80 -0.10 -13.56
C ARG A 314 3.48 1.36 -13.22
N PRO A 315 3.60 2.30 -14.18
CA PRO A 315 3.06 3.63 -13.98
C PRO A 315 1.62 3.52 -13.49
N ILE A 316 1.15 4.49 -12.70
CA ILE A 316 -0.29 4.63 -12.48
C ILE A 316 -0.90 4.66 -13.88
N GLU A 317 -1.59 3.59 -14.26
CA GLU A 317 -2.45 3.60 -15.43
C GLU A 317 -3.51 4.65 -15.09
N LEU A 318 -3.31 5.88 -15.56
CA LEU A 318 -4.44 6.67 -16.04
C LEU A 318 -5.08 5.74 -17.06
N GLU A 319 -6.07 4.99 -16.58
CA GLU A 319 -6.67 3.96 -17.39
C GLU A 319 -7.21 4.56 -18.65
N LEU A 320 -6.82 3.88 -19.73
CA LEU A 320 -6.96 4.24 -21.11
C LEU A 320 -6.14 5.50 -21.45
N SER A 321 -5.21 5.34 -22.39
CA SER A 321 -4.73 6.49 -23.17
C SER A 321 -5.96 7.31 -23.59
N VAL A 322 -5.86 8.64 -23.59
CA VAL A 322 -6.89 9.52 -24.15
C VAL A 322 -7.40 8.99 -25.49
N ASP A 323 -6.54 8.33 -26.27
CA ASP A 323 -6.87 7.72 -27.55
C ASP A 323 -7.74 6.45 -27.42
N GLN A 324 -7.49 5.60 -26.41
CA GLN A 324 -8.33 4.43 -26.13
C GLN A 324 -9.71 4.84 -25.59
N LEU A 325 -9.78 5.86 -24.73
CA LEU A 325 -11.05 6.45 -24.26
C LEU A 325 -11.84 7.09 -25.39
N LYS A 326 -11.16 7.70 -26.37
CA LYS A 326 -11.80 8.25 -27.57
C LYS A 326 -12.37 7.13 -28.44
N ILE A 327 -11.60 6.08 -28.70
CA ILE A 327 -12.03 4.92 -29.49
C ILE A 327 -13.26 4.25 -28.84
N GLU A 328 -13.23 4.05 -27.52
CA GLU A 328 -14.35 3.43 -26.82
C GLU A 328 -15.58 4.34 -26.74
N ASN A 329 -15.39 5.67 -26.59
CA ASN A 329 -16.49 6.63 -26.71
C ASN A 329 -17.13 6.63 -28.09
N GLU A 330 -16.33 6.59 -29.16
CA GLU A 330 -16.85 6.52 -30.52
C GLU A 330 -17.63 5.24 -30.76
N LYS A 331 -17.12 4.10 -30.28
CA LYS A 331 -17.81 2.82 -30.37
C LYS A 331 -19.15 2.83 -29.63
N LEU A 332 -19.18 3.35 -28.40
CA LEU A 332 -20.41 3.46 -27.61
C LEU A 332 -21.41 4.48 -28.19
N LYS A 333 -20.93 5.53 -28.86
CA LYS A 333 -21.80 6.47 -29.59
C LYS A 333 -22.47 5.80 -30.78
N LEU A 334 -21.72 5.05 -31.58
CA LEU A 334 -22.23 4.31 -32.73
C LEU A 334 -23.25 3.24 -32.30
N GLU A 335 -22.96 2.51 -31.22
CA GLU A 335 -23.89 1.52 -30.67
C GLU A 335 -25.18 2.16 -30.14
N ASN A 336 -25.08 3.31 -29.46
CA ASN A 336 -26.25 4.07 -29.02
C ASN A 336 -27.10 4.60 -30.19
N GLU A 337 -26.47 5.03 -31.28
CA GLU A 337 -27.19 5.45 -32.48
C GLU A 337 -27.91 4.28 -33.14
N ALA A 338 -27.24 3.14 -33.30
CA ALA A 338 -27.84 1.92 -33.84
C ALA A 338 -29.06 1.46 -33.02
N LEU A 339 -28.92 1.43 -31.68
CA LEU A 339 -30.01 1.07 -30.77
C LEU A 339 -31.17 2.08 -30.82
N LYS A 340 -30.89 3.38 -30.99
CA LYS A 340 -31.94 4.40 -31.20
C LYS A 340 -32.70 4.18 -32.50
N THR A 341 -31.99 3.88 -33.59
CA THR A 341 -32.61 3.59 -34.90
C THR A 341 -33.44 2.31 -34.84
N GLU A 342 -32.94 1.27 -34.18
CA GLU A 342 -33.67 0.02 -33.99
C GLU A 342 -34.94 0.23 -33.15
N ARG A 343 -34.85 0.99 -32.04
CA ARG A 343 -36.00 1.40 -31.24
C ARG A 343 -37.03 2.18 -32.07
N ASP A 344 -36.58 3.09 -32.92
CA ASP A 344 -37.48 3.91 -33.74
C ASP A 344 -38.10 3.11 -34.91
N ASN A 345 -37.41 2.09 -35.40
CA ASN A 345 -37.95 1.12 -36.36
C ASN A 345 -38.95 0.14 -35.71
N LEU A 346 -38.70 -0.30 -34.48
CA LEU A 346 -39.64 -1.09 -33.69
C LEU A 346 -40.91 -0.29 -33.37
N LYS A 347 -40.78 1.00 -33.05
CA LYS A 347 -41.93 1.92 -32.91
C LYS A 347 -42.75 2.06 -34.19
N ARG A 348 -42.13 1.91 -35.38
CA ARG A 348 -42.84 1.95 -36.67
C ARG A 348 -43.47 0.61 -37.05
N LYS A 349 -42.94 -0.52 -36.54
CA LYS A 349 -43.42 -1.87 -36.86
C LYS A 349 -44.54 -2.37 -35.94
N VAL A 350 -44.77 -1.73 -34.80
CA VAL A 350 -45.86 -2.10 -33.88
C VAL A 350 -46.99 -1.07 -34.02
N LEU A 351 -48.03 -1.42 -34.79
CA LEU A 351 -49.46 -1.37 -34.40
C LEU A 351 -50.39 -1.65 -35.61
N PRO A 352 -51.17 -2.75 -35.59
CA PRO A 352 -52.47 -2.87 -36.25
C PRO A 352 -53.54 -2.06 -35.50
N ASP A 353 -54.56 -1.58 -36.23
CA ASP A 353 -55.46 -0.48 -35.86
C ASP A 353 -56.41 -0.66 -34.65
N SER A 354 -56.40 -1.78 -33.90
CA SER A 354 -57.32 -1.97 -32.76
C SER A 354 -56.75 -1.63 -31.37
N GLU A 355 -55.42 -1.56 -31.19
CA GLU A 355 -54.78 -1.19 -29.90
C GLU A 355 -54.41 0.31 -29.80
N ASN A 356 -54.71 1.09 -30.84
CA ASN A 356 -54.37 2.52 -30.94
C ASN A 356 -55.07 3.38 -29.86
N PHE A 357 -56.17 2.89 -29.27
CA PHE A 357 -56.89 3.60 -28.21
C PHE A 357 -56.24 3.46 -26.84
N GLU A 358 -55.82 2.25 -26.45
CA GLU A 358 -55.12 2.02 -25.18
C GLU A 358 -53.72 2.63 -25.19
N TYR A 359 -53.00 2.57 -26.31
CA TYR A 359 -51.69 3.20 -26.44
C TYR A 359 -51.77 4.74 -26.35
N LYS A 360 -52.77 5.38 -27.00
CA LYS A 360 -52.99 6.83 -26.87
C LYS A 360 -53.42 7.24 -25.46
N ARG A 361 -54.25 6.43 -24.80
CA ARG A 361 -54.66 6.65 -23.41
C ARG A 361 -53.47 6.54 -22.45
N MET A 362 -52.67 5.50 -22.59
CA MET A 362 -51.47 5.29 -21.79
C MET A 362 -50.40 6.37 -22.05
N GLN A 363 -50.28 6.89 -23.28
CA GLN A 363 -49.44 8.06 -23.57
C GLN A 363 -49.97 9.34 -22.91
N ALA A 364 -51.29 9.54 -22.88
CA ALA A 364 -51.91 10.68 -22.19
C ALA A 364 -51.66 10.59 -20.67
N ASP A 365 -51.81 9.39 -20.08
CA ASP A 365 -51.57 9.14 -18.66
C ASP A 365 -50.08 9.33 -18.30
N VAL A 366 -49.15 8.85 -19.14
CA VAL A 366 -47.71 9.07 -18.96
C VAL A 366 -47.35 10.56 -19.08
N LYS A 367 -48.02 11.30 -19.97
CA LYS A 367 -47.79 12.74 -20.12
C LYS A 367 -48.30 13.51 -18.90
N ALA A 368 -49.50 13.18 -18.41
CA ALA A 368 -50.08 13.76 -17.21
C ALA A 368 -49.21 13.46 -15.97
N TYR A 369 -48.71 12.22 -15.84
CA TYR A 369 -47.84 11.82 -14.73
C TYR A 369 -46.48 12.53 -14.76
N LYS A 370 -45.90 12.75 -15.94
CA LYS A 370 -44.66 13.53 -16.11
C LYS A 370 -44.84 15.00 -15.75
N GLU A 371 -45.98 15.61 -16.09
CA GLU A 371 -46.29 16.97 -15.67
C GLU A 371 -46.49 17.07 -14.15
N LEU A 372 -47.12 16.06 -13.54
CA LEU A 372 -47.29 15.98 -12.08
C LEU A 372 -45.95 15.84 -11.33
N ILE A 373 -45.01 15.05 -11.86
CA ILE A 373 -43.65 14.93 -11.32
C ILE A 373 -42.87 16.23 -11.51
N ARG A 374 -43.01 16.90 -12.66
CA ARG A 374 -42.30 18.16 -12.95
C ARG A 374 -42.82 19.32 -12.06
N ASN A 375 -44.11 19.31 -11.74
CA ASN A 375 -44.73 20.28 -10.83
C ASN A 375 -44.59 19.88 -9.35
N ASN A 376 -43.96 18.74 -9.05
CA ASN A 376 -43.69 18.33 -7.68
C ASN A 376 -42.60 19.25 -7.08
N PRO A 377 -42.90 19.98 -5.99
CA PRO A 377 -41.96 20.93 -5.39
C PRO A 377 -40.62 20.30 -5.00
N SER A 378 -40.61 19.01 -4.62
CA SER A 378 -39.40 18.29 -4.24
C SER A 378 -38.50 17.99 -5.45
N VAL A 379 -39.08 17.72 -6.62
CA VAL A 379 -38.33 17.45 -7.86
C VAL A 379 -37.76 18.75 -8.44
N ALA A 380 -38.54 19.83 -8.39
CA ALA A 380 -38.07 21.16 -8.77
C ALA A 380 -36.91 21.64 -7.88
N ALA A 381 -36.97 21.39 -6.57
CA ALA A 381 -35.88 21.68 -5.64
C ALA A 381 -34.61 20.87 -5.96
N LEU A 382 -34.73 19.57 -6.22
CA LEU A 382 -33.60 18.71 -6.61
C LEU A 382 -32.99 19.11 -7.96
N GLN A 383 -33.80 19.56 -8.91
CA GLN A 383 -33.30 20.09 -10.19
C GLN A 383 -32.53 21.40 -10.01
N GLY A 384 -33.01 22.29 -9.13
CA GLY A 384 -32.29 23.50 -8.73
C GLY A 384 -30.95 23.18 -8.06
N GLU A 385 -30.94 22.23 -7.14
CA GLU A 385 -29.72 21.78 -6.45
C GLU A 385 -28.72 21.15 -7.43
N LYS A 386 -29.20 20.34 -8.38
CA LYS A 386 -28.38 19.79 -9.47
C LYS A 386 -27.72 20.89 -10.29
N THR A 387 -28.47 21.92 -10.72
CA THR A 387 -27.90 23.03 -11.50
C THR A 387 -26.82 23.79 -10.71
N VAL A 388 -27.02 24.01 -9.40
CA VAL A 388 -26.02 24.66 -8.55
C VAL A 388 -24.75 23.81 -8.42
N LEU A 389 -24.91 22.49 -8.29
CA LEU A 389 -23.77 21.56 -8.24
C LEU A 389 -23.01 21.49 -9.57
N GLU A 390 -23.72 21.54 -10.70
CA GLU A 390 -23.12 21.58 -12.05
C GLU A 390 -22.31 22.87 -12.26
N GLU A 391 -22.82 24.02 -11.80
CA GLU A 391 -22.11 25.30 -11.83
C GLU A 391 -20.84 25.26 -10.98
N ARG A 392 -20.94 24.76 -9.73
CA ARG A 392 -19.78 24.58 -8.83
C ARG A 392 -18.73 23.63 -9.39
N LEU A 393 -19.17 22.56 -10.07
CA LEU A 393 -18.27 21.62 -10.73
C LEU A 393 -17.52 22.28 -11.89
N ARG A 394 -18.17 23.18 -12.63
CA ARG A 394 -17.54 23.96 -13.71
C ARG A 394 -16.46 24.89 -13.14
N GLU A 395 -16.79 25.66 -12.12
CA GLU A 395 -15.84 26.56 -11.44
C GLU A 395 -14.65 25.79 -10.86
N ALA A 396 -14.88 24.63 -10.25
CA ALA A 396 -13.81 23.79 -9.71
C ALA A 396 -12.86 23.28 -10.81
N LYS A 397 -13.38 22.94 -12.00
CA LYS A 397 -12.56 22.53 -13.15
C LYS A 397 -11.69 23.67 -13.66
N GLU A 398 -12.25 24.86 -13.81
CA GLU A 398 -11.50 26.06 -14.22
C GLU A 398 -10.37 26.37 -13.22
N ARG A 399 -10.65 26.26 -11.91
CA ARG A 399 -9.65 26.42 -10.84
C ARG A 399 -8.52 25.39 -10.92
N ILE A 400 -8.84 24.14 -11.26
CA ILE A 400 -7.84 23.08 -11.43
C ILE A 400 -6.94 23.40 -12.63
N ASP A 401 -7.51 23.83 -13.76
CA ASP A 401 -6.74 24.19 -14.95
C ASP A 401 -5.79 25.36 -14.70
N GLU A 402 -6.22 26.37 -13.92
CA GLU A 402 -5.36 27.46 -13.46
C GLU A 402 -4.20 26.95 -12.58
N LEU A 403 -4.49 26.07 -11.63
CA LEU A 403 -3.47 25.49 -10.74
C LEU A 403 -2.46 24.63 -11.51
N VAL A 404 -2.90 23.89 -12.54
CA VAL A 404 -2.01 23.11 -13.41
C VAL A 404 -1.04 24.04 -14.16
N ARG A 405 -1.53 25.10 -14.79
CA ARG A 405 -0.68 26.10 -15.48
C ARG A 405 0.31 26.76 -14.53
N SER A 406 -0.13 27.11 -13.32
CA SER A 406 0.74 27.69 -12.30
C SER A 406 1.85 26.72 -11.86
N ASN A 407 1.52 25.43 -11.72
CA ASN A 407 2.49 24.41 -11.35
C ASN A 407 3.51 24.12 -12.46
N GLU A 408 3.11 24.17 -13.72
CA GLU A 408 4.02 24.09 -14.87
C GLU A 408 5.01 25.27 -14.87
N ASN A 409 4.54 26.49 -14.61
CA ASN A 409 5.39 27.67 -14.48
C ASN A 409 6.39 27.54 -13.31
N LEU A 410 5.93 27.05 -12.15
CA LEU A 410 6.80 26.78 -10.99
C LEU A 410 7.86 25.73 -11.31
N THR A 411 7.53 24.72 -12.11
CA THR A 411 8.47 23.67 -12.52
C THR A 411 9.57 24.26 -13.41
N ARG A 412 9.20 25.07 -14.41
CA ARG A 412 10.17 25.79 -15.26
C ARG A 412 11.08 26.73 -14.46
N LEU A 413 10.51 27.45 -13.49
CA LEU A 413 11.30 28.36 -12.65
C LEU A 413 12.29 27.61 -11.76
N LYS A 414 11.92 26.41 -11.27
CA LYS A 414 12.84 25.53 -10.53
C LYS A 414 13.99 25.04 -11.40
N GLU A 415 13.73 24.61 -12.62
CA GLU A 415 14.77 24.18 -13.56
C GLU A 415 15.76 25.32 -13.87
N GLN A 416 15.26 26.56 -14.03
CA GLN A 416 16.11 27.73 -14.18
C GLN A 416 16.98 28.01 -12.95
N LEU A 417 16.40 27.88 -11.75
CA LEU A 417 17.13 28.03 -10.48
C LEU A 417 18.22 26.97 -10.30
N GLU A 418 17.95 25.72 -10.69
CA GLU A 418 18.94 24.64 -10.65
C GLU A 418 20.11 24.92 -11.59
N LEU A 419 19.84 25.41 -12.81
CA LEU A 419 20.89 25.81 -13.75
C LEU A 419 21.73 26.98 -13.23
N ILE A 420 21.10 27.99 -12.64
CA ILE A 420 21.80 29.13 -12.03
C ILE A 420 22.70 28.64 -10.89
N ASN A 421 22.19 27.75 -10.03
CA ASN A 421 22.98 27.20 -8.92
C ASN A 421 24.17 26.37 -9.40
N GLN A 422 24.02 25.59 -10.48
CA GLN A 422 25.14 24.86 -11.09
C GLN A 422 26.22 25.83 -11.58
N ASN A 423 25.84 26.89 -12.30
CA ASN A 423 26.80 27.90 -12.78
C ASN A 423 27.53 28.59 -11.62
N TYR A 424 26.83 28.93 -10.53
CA TYR A 424 27.47 29.51 -9.35
C TYR A 424 28.45 28.54 -8.69
N LEU A 425 28.13 27.25 -8.64
CA LEU A 425 29.01 26.24 -8.06
C LEU A 425 30.28 26.05 -8.90
N GLU A 426 30.16 26.08 -10.22
CA GLU A 426 31.31 26.05 -11.14
C GLU A 426 32.22 27.27 -10.93
N GLN A 427 31.65 28.49 -10.87
CA GLN A 427 32.42 29.70 -10.58
C GLN A 427 33.10 29.67 -9.21
N LEU A 428 32.44 29.09 -8.19
CA LEU A 428 33.04 28.94 -6.86
C LEU A 428 34.25 28.00 -6.91
N ASN A 429 34.12 26.87 -7.60
CA ASN A 429 35.23 25.91 -7.76
C ASN A 429 36.41 26.53 -8.53
N GLU A 430 36.15 27.34 -9.57
CA GLU A 430 37.20 28.08 -10.28
C GLU A 430 37.93 29.06 -9.34
N LYS A 431 37.18 29.78 -8.50
CA LYS A 431 37.76 30.71 -7.53
C LYS A 431 38.53 30.00 -6.42
N GLU A 432 38.06 28.85 -5.95
CA GLU A 432 38.80 28.03 -4.99
C GLU A 432 40.13 27.53 -5.59
N ALA A 433 40.14 27.13 -6.87
CA ALA A 433 41.38 26.76 -7.56
C ALA A 433 42.37 27.93 -7.66
N GLU A 434 41.90 29.14 -8.03
CA GLU A 434 42.74 30.35 -8.05
C GLU A 434 43.36 30.67 -6.67
N VAL A 435 42.59 30.47 -5.59
CA VAL A 435 43.09 30.70 -4.22
C VAL A 435 44.19 29.71 -3.86
N VAL A 436 44.04 28.43 -4.22
CA VAL A 436 45.06 27.41 -3.98
C VAL A 436 46.36 27.75 -4.71
N ASP A 437 46.27 28.17 -5.97
CA ASP A 437 47.44 28.58 -6.76
C ASP A 437 48.15 29.80 -6.13
N LEU A 438 47.39 30.80 -5.67
CA LEU A 438 47.94 31.99 -5.01
C LEU A 438 48.62 31.65 -3.68
N GLU A 439 48.06 30.72 -2.89
CA GLU A 439 48.69 30.24 -1.66
C GLU A 439 50.02 29.53 -1.91
N GLU A 440 50.13 28.77 -3.00
CA GLU A 440 51.37 28.09 -3.38
C GLU A 440 52.46 29.11 -3.79
N VAL A 441 52.08 30.13 -4.57
CA VAL A 441 52.97 31.25 -4.92
C VAL A 441 53.43 32.00 -3.66
N ALA A 442 52.52 32.28 -2.72
CA ALA A 442 52.85 32.95 -1.47
C ALA A 442 53.86 32.15 -0.64
N ARG A 443 53.69 30.82 -0.52
CA ARG A 443 54.65 29.93 0.15
C ARG A 443 56.02 29.97 -0.51
N SER A 444 56.08 29.95 -1.84
CA SER A 444 57.33 30.04 -2.61
C SER A 444 58.07 31.36 -2.40
N VAL A 445 57.35 32.49 -2.36
CA VAL A 445 57.93 33.81 -2.06
C VAL A 445 58.45 33.86 -0.62
N GLN A 446 57.66 33.37 0.34
CA GLN A 446 58.05 33.35 1.75
C GLN A 446 59.32 32.50 1.97
N HIS A 447 59.42 31.34 1.31
CA HIS A 447 60.62 30.51 1.32
C HIS A 447 61.86 31.27 0.80
N ARG A 448 61.77 31.88 -0.40
CA ARG A 448 62.88 32.67 -0.98
C ARG A 448 63.34 33.82 -0.09
N LEU A 449 62.39 34.54 0.53
CA LEU A 449 62.71 35.62 1.45
C LEU A 449 63.46 35.10 2.69
N SER A 450 63.02 33.96 3.25
CA SER A 450 63.71 33.34 4.40
C SER A 450 65.14 32.92 4.06
N THR A 451 65.37 32.37 2.87
CA THR A 451 66.71 31.96 2.43
C THR A 451 67.62 33.18 2.23
N SER A 452 67.11 34.22 1.56
CA SER A 452 67.88 35.44 1.32
C SER A 452 68.20 36.20 2.62
N TYR A 453 67.32 36.16 3.63
CA TYR A 453 67.60 36.73 4.96
C TYR A 453 68.70 35.97 5.70
N PHE A 454 68.78 34.65 5.53
CA PHE A 454 69.86 33.84 6.10
C PHE A 454 71.21 34.14 5.43
N ASP A 455 71.22 34.37 4.13
CA ASP A 455 72.45 34.69 3.39
C ASP A 455 72.99 36.10 3.72
N LEU A 456 72.11 37.06 4.04
CA LEU A 456 72.50 38.41 4.49
C LEU A 456 73.03 38.48 5.94
N LYS A 457 72.86 37.41 6.73
CA LYS A 457 73.33 37.33 8.12
C LYS A 457 74.70 36.65 8.28
N LYS A 458 75.27 36.11 7.21
CA LYS A 458 76.67 35.70 7.12
C LYS A 458 77.49 36.84 6.54
#